data_AF-A0A6P0J1B6-F1
#
_entry.id   AF-A0A6P0J1B6-F1
#
_cell.length_a   1.000
_cell.length_b   1.000
_cell.length_c   1.000
_cell.angle_alpha   90.00
_cell.angle_beta   90.00
_cell.angle_gamma   90.00
#
_symmetry.space_group_name_H-M   'P 1'
#
loop_
_entity.id
_entity.type
_entity.pdbx_description
1 polymer ?
#
loop_
_entity_poly.entity_id
_entity_poly.type
_entity_poly.pdbx_seq_one_letter_code
_entity_poly.pdbx_strand_id
1 'polypeptide(L)' 'MGYTISIVNMKGGVGKTTTTVNLATCLAKDYGMRVLIVDLDTQINATL' A
#
# COMPACT_ATOMS: atom_id res chain seq x y z
N MET A 1 -9.24 -2.58 -16.69
CA MET A 1 -9.90 -2.14 -15.44
C MET A 1 -9.06 -2.62 -14.27
N GLY A 2 -8.85 -1.81 -13.23
CA GLY A 2 -8.16 -2.22 -12.00
C GLY A 2 -9.05 -2.03 -10.77
N TYR A 3 -8.70 -2.66 -9.65
CA TYR A 3 -9.36 -2.44 -8.36
C TYR A 3 -8.59 -1.40 -7.56
N THR A 4 -9.29 -0.41 -6.99
CA THR A 4 -8.71 0.61 -6.13
C THR A 4 -9.00 0.28 -4.68
N ILE A 5 -7.95 0.15 -3.86
CA ILE A 5 -8.04 -0.17 -2.42
C ILE A 5 -7.37 0.97 -1.66
N SER A 6 -8.08 1.54 -0.68
CA SER A 6 -7.55 2.61 0.20
C SER A 6 -7.34 2.08 1.61
N ILE A 7 -6.11 2.19 2.13
CA ILE A 7 -5.77 1.81 3.51
C ILE A 7 -5.67 3.08 4.36
N VAL A 8 -6.70 3.33 5.18
CA VAL A 8 -6.85 4.59 5.91
C VAL A 8 -7.13 4.33 7.38
N ASN A 9 -6.48 5.12 8.24
CA ASN A 9 -6.75 5.21 9.66
C ASN A 9 -6.18 6.54 10.19
N MET A 10 -6.97 7.28 10.97
CA MET A 10 -6.58 8.58 11.54
C MET A 10 -5.50 8.45 12.63
N LYS A 11 -5.30 7.25 13.20
CA LYS A 11 -4.23 6.99 14.16
C LYS A 11 -2.91 6.66 13.45
N GLY A 12 -1.83 7.34 13.85
CA GLY A 12 -0.46 7.00 13.45
C GLY A 12 0.06 5.72 14.13
N GLY A 13 1.00 5.03 13.50
CA GLY A 13 1.66 3.84 14.09
C GLY A 13 0.84 2.55 14.07
N VAL A 14 -0.28 2.51 13.35
CA VAL A 14 -1.17 1.32 13.26
C VAL A 14 -0.86 0.40 12.07
N GLY A 15 0.29 0.59 11.41
CA GLY A 15 0.75 -0.31 10.35
C GLY A 15 0.21 -0.06 8.94
N LYS A 16 -0.49 1.06 8.67
CA LYS A 16 -1.07 1.38 7.33
C LYS A 16 -0.10 1.17 6.17
N THR A 17 1.08 1.79 6.24
CA THR A 17 2.11 1.71 5.21
C THR A 17 2.64 0.29 5.06
N THR A 18 2.95 -0.37 6.19
CA THR A 18 3.44 -1.76 6.21
C THR A 18 2.43 -2.71 5.57
N THR A 19 1.14 -2.57 5.90
CA THR A 19 0.07 -3.36 5.28
C THR A 19 -0.03 -3.07 3.78
N THR A 20 0.07 -1.80 3.37
CA THR A 20 0.00 -1.40 1.94
C THR A 20 1.12 -2.03 1.13
N VAL A 21 2.37 -1.90 1.58
CA VAL A 21 3.55 -2.42 0.86
C VAL A 21 3.57 -3.95 0.83
N ASN A 22 3.23 -4.61 1.94
CA ASN A 22 3.18 -6.07 1.98
C ASN A 22 2.06 -6.64 1.11
N LEU A 23 0.88 -6.04 1.13
CA LEU A 23 -0.23 -6.44 0.25
C LEU A 23 0.18 -6.29 -1.23
N ALA A 24 0.76 -5.14 -1.60
CA ALA A 24 1.26 -4.92 -2.95
C ALA A 24 2.34 -5.93 -3.36
N THR A 25 3.25 -6.26 -2.43
CA THR A 25 4.31 -7.24 -2.65
C THR A 25 3.75 -8.63 -2.91
N CYS A 26 2.82 -9.11 -2.08
CA CYS A 26 2.17 -10.41 -2.28
C CYS A 26 1.41 -10.45 -3.60
N LEU A 27 0.60 -9.42 -3.91
CA LEU A 27 -0.15 -9.35 -5.17
C LEU A 27 0.78 -9.38 -6.40
N ALA A 28 1.91 -8.69 -6.35
CA ALA A 28 2.88 -8.67 -7.44
C ALA A 28 3.69 -9.97 -7.54
N LYS A 29 4.25 -10.46 -6.43
CA LYS A 29 5.19 -11.61 -6.43
C LYS A 29 4.48 -12.96 -6.47
N ASP A 30 3.42 -13.13 -5.68
CA ASP A 30 2.78 -14.43 -5.48
C ASP A 30 1.63 -14.66 -6.48
N TYR A 31 0.99 -13.56 -6.92
CA TYR A 31 -0.17 -13.61 -7.83
C TYR A 31 0.10 -13.00 -9.22
N GLY A 32 1.31 -12.46 -9.47
CA GLY A 32 1.69 -11.92 -10.78
C GLY A 32 0.90 -10.69 -11.23
N MET A 33 0.27 -9.96 -10.30
CA MET A 33 -0.57 -8.81 -10.62
C MET A 33 0.27 -7.56 -10.86
N ARG A 34 -0.20 -6.69 -11.77
CA ARG A 34 0.33 -5.32 -11.87
C ARG A 34 -0.27 -4.47 -10.75
N VAL A 35 0.58 -3.93 -9.89
CA VAL A 35 0.18 -3.13 -8.73
C VAL A 35 0.78 -1.74 -8.83
N LEU A 36 0.00 -0.72 -8.50
CA LEU A 36 0.43 0.67 -8.34
C LEU A 36 0.16 1.08 -6.90
N ILE A 37 1.20 1.53 -6.20
CA ILE A 37 1.06 2.20 -4.90
C ILE A 37 1.00 3.71 -5.15
N VAL A 38 0.03 4.38 -4.54
CA VAL A 38 -0.07 5.83 -4.51
C VAL A 38 0.10 6.27 -3.06
N ASP A 39 1.23 6.91 -2.76
CA ASP A 39 1.52 7.44 -1.43
C ASP A 39 0.98 8.87 -1.32
N LEU A 40 -0.01 9.05 -0.45
CA LEU A 40 -0.61 10.35 -0.14
C LEU A 40 -0.34 10.77 1.32
N ASP A 41 0.58 10.10 2.00
CA ASP A 41 1.01 10.48 3.35
C ASP A 41 2.22 11.42 3.26
N THR A 42 2.15 12.57 3.92
CA THR A 42 3.28 13.52 4.02
C THR A 42 4.53 12.91 4.66
N GLN A 43 4.40 11.80 5.39
CA GLN A 43 5.54 11.06 5.95
C GLN A 43 6.27 10.19 4.93
N ILE A 44 5.72 10.02 3.72
CA ILE A 44 6.35 9.38 2.55
C ILE A 44 6.90 7.96 2.78
N ASN A 45 6.41 7.27 3.82
CA ASN A 45 6.93 5.97 4.24
C ASN A 45 6.71 4.84 3.20
N ALA A 46 5.78 4.99 2.25
CA ALA A 46 5.60 3.98 1.20
C ALA A 46 6.48 4.24 -0.02
N THR A 47 7.07 5.44 -0.12
CA THR A 47 7.88 5.90 -1.24
C THR A 47 9.38 5.71 -1.01
N LEU A 48 9.84 5.90 0.23
CA LEU A 48 11.24 5.71 0.65
C LEU A 48 11.59 4.23 0.87
#